data_AF-A0A442I8D8-F1
#
_entry.id   AF-A0A442I8D8-F1
#
_cell.length_a   1.000
_cell.length_b   1.000
_cell.length_c   1.000
_cell.angle_alpha   90.00
_cell.angle_beta   90.00
_cell.angle_gamma   90.00
#
_symmetry.space_group_name_H-M   'P 1'
#
loop_
_entity.id
_entity.type
_entity.pdbx_description
1 polymer ?
#
loop_
_entity_poly.entity_id
_entity_poly.type
_entity_poly.pdbx_seq_one_letter_code
_entity_poly.pdbx_strand_id
1 'polypeptide(L)'
;MRASVRAMTIDEKVRAILRATEWNQQKLAEYFDVSQSTVHRWLSGAEPEGQRRDAINDAYARFVGQDAASTAPIRDADEIRKLLEQIDGLKPADVTALLSVIKGFQQANSAQPEQVRPRDQSELAIPRREPSPSR
;
A
#
# COMPACT_ATOMS: atom_id res chain seq x y z
N MET A 1 15.63 9.62 7.42
CA MET A 1 14.49 8.90 8.04
C MET A 1 13.61 8.38 6.93
N ARG A 2 13.46 7.07 6.76
CA ARG A 2 12.44 6.50 5.86
C ARG A 2 11.14 6.41 6.65
N ALA A 3 10.09 7.06 6.19
CA ALA A 3 8.75 6.86 6.73
C ALA A 3 8.34 5.40 6.45
N SER A 4 8.15 4.59 7.48
CA SER A 4 7.48 3.30 7.33
C SER A 4 6.05 3.58 6.91
N VAL A 5 5.69 3.16 5.70
CA VAL A 5 4.28 3.03 5.30
C VAL A 5 3.69 1.96 6.20
N ARG A 6 2.89 2.38 7.18
CA ARG A 6 2.21 1.45 8.09
C ARG A 6 1.23 0.64 7.25
N ALA A 7 1.38 -0.68 7.22
CA ALA A 7 0.42 -1.56 6.57
C ALA A 7 -0.95 -1.37 7.24
N MET A 8 -1.98 -1.15 6.42
CA MET A 8 -3.34 -0.90 6.89
C MET A 8 -3.92 -2.15 7.58
N THR A 9 -4.45 -1.97 8.79
CA THR A 9 -4.99 -3.05 9.63
C THR A 9 -6.36 -3.51 9.12
N ILE A 10 -6.85 -4.66 9.61
CA ILE A 10 -8.14 -5.19 9.19
C ILE A 10 -9.29 -4.29 9.62
N ASP A 11 -9.26 -3.75 10.85
CA ASP A 11 -10.31 -2.85 11.32
C ASP A 11 -10.35 -1.55 10.50
N GLU A 12 -9.19 -1.03 10.09
CA GLU A 12 -9.09 0.11 9.17
C GLU A 12 -9.72 -0.23 7.81
N LYS A 13 -9.39 -1.39 7.23
CA LYS A 13 -9.95 -1.85 5.95
C LYS A 13 -11.45 -2.02 6.01
N VAL A 14 -11.96 -2.65 7.07
CA VAL A 14 -13.40 -2.85 7.28
C VAL A 14 -14.13 -1.51 7.40
N ARG A 15 -13.59 -0.54 8.16
CA ARG A 15 -14.17 0.82 8.24
C ARG A 15 -14.12 1.55 6.90
N ALA A 16 -13.07 1.37 6.11
CA ALA A 16 -12.97 1.97 4.79
C ALA A 16 -14.02 1.40 3.83
N ILE A 17 -14.25 0.08 3.84
CA ILE A 17 -15.30 -0.56 3.03
C ILE A 17 -16.68 0.00 3.41
N LEU A 18 -17.00 0.07 4.71
CA LEU A 18 -18.28 0.63 5.17
C LEU A 18 -18.51 2.06 4.68
N ARG A 19 -17.47 2.89 4.68
CA ARG A 19 -17.56 4.28 4.19
C ARG A 19 -17.71 4.36 2.67
N ALA A 20 -16.93 3.60 1.92
CA ALA A 20 -16.95 3.64 0.46
C ALA A 20 -18.24 3.06 -0.14
N THR A 21 -18.87 2.12 0.56
CA THR A 21 -20.11 1.46 0.11
C THR A 21 -21.38 2.05 0.72
N GLU A 22 -21.23 2.95 1.70
CA GLU A 22 -22.33 3.42 2.58
C GLU A 22 -23.09 2.27 3.27
N TRP A 23 -22.47 1.10 3.41
CA TRP A 23 -23.08 -0.04 4.08
C TRP A 23 -23.06 0.10 5.59
N ASN A 24 -24.09 -0.45 6.22
CA ASN A 24 -24.08 -0.70 7.66
C ASN A 24 -23.45 -2.08 7.97
N GLN A 25 -23.16 -2.33 9.25
CA GLN A 25 -22.52 -3.59 9.68
C GLN A 25 -23.31 -4.84 9.31
N GLN A 26 -24.65 -4.76 9.28
CA GLN A 26 -25.51 -5.88 8.93
C GLN A 26 -25.36 -6.25 7.45
N LYS A 27 -25.36 -5.26 6.56
CA LYS A 27 -25.12 -5.48 5.13
C LYS A 27 -23.74 -6.05 4.85
N LEU A 28 -22.73 -5.59 5.58
CA LEU A 28 -21.38 -6.14 5.47
C LEU A 28 -21.31 -7.59 5.99
N ALA A 29 -22.04 -7.90 7.06
CA ALA A 29 -22.13 -9.25 7.60
C ALA A 29 -22.79 -10.20 6.60
N GLU A 30 -23.87 -9.78 5.93
CA GLU A 30 -24.49 -10.50 4.81
C GLU A 30 -23.50 -10.73 3.66
N TYR A 31 -22.75 -9.70 3.26
CA TYR A 31 -21.78 -9.80 2.16
C TYR A 31 -20.70 -10.86 2.42
N PHE A 32 -20.22 -10.94 3.66
CA PHE A 32 -19.24 -11.95 4.05
C PHE A 32 -19.88 -13.25 4.54
N ASP A 33 -21.20 -13.40 4.55
CA ASP A 33 -21.86 -14.58 5.13
C ASP A 33 -21.35 -14.88 6.56
N VAL A 34 -21.38 -13.88 7.43
CA VAL A 34 -21.00 -13.96 8.85
C VAL A 34 -22.04 -13.29 9.73
N SER A 35 -21.94 -13.48 11.05
CA SER A 35 -22.76 -12.74 12.00
C SER A 35 -22.30 -11.29 12.14
N GLN A 36 -23.22 -10.40 12.50
CA GLN A 36 -22.89 -9.01 12.83
C GLN A 36 -21.89 -8.91 14.01
N SER A 37 -21.97 -9.82 14.99
CA SER A 37 -21.01 -9.90 16.09
C SER A 37 -19.58 -10.21 15.62
N THR A 38 -19.42 -10.96 14.54
CA THR A 38 -18.11 -11.24 13.93
C THR A 38 -17.53 -9.97 13.30
N VAL A 39 -18.36 -9.19 12.59
CA VAL A 39 -17.96 -7.89 12.04
C VAL A 39 -17.57 -6.89 13.15
N HIS A 40 -18.36 -6.83 14.23
CA HIS A 40 -18.04 -5.99 15.39
C HIS A 40 -16.69 -6.39 16.01
N ARG A 41 -16.40 -7.69 16.07
CA ARG A 41 -15.12 -8.21 16.58
C ARG A 41 -13.94 -7.77 15.69
N TRP A 42 -14.09 -7.83 14.37
CA TRP A 42 -13.08 -7.31 13.43
C TRP A 42 -12.88 -5.80 13.56
N LEU A 43 -13.97 -5.03 13.72
CA LEU A 43 -13.91 -3.58 13.96
C LEU A 43 -13.23 -3.22 15.29
N SER A 44 -13.20 -4.15 16.23
CA SER A 44 -12.49 -4.00 17.51
C SER A 44 -11.01 -4.42 17.43
N GLY A 45 -10.52 -4.75 16.22
CA GLY A 45 -9.13 -5.13 15.96
C GLY A 45 -8.84 -6.63 16.01
N ALA A 46 -9.86 -7.48 16.13
CA ALA A 46 -9.63 -8.93 16.05
C ALA A 46 -9.29 -9.36 14.63
N GLU A 47 -8.29 -10.21 14.51
CA GLU A 47 -7.83 -10.70 13.22
C GLU A 47 -8.74 -11.84 12.68
N PRO A 48 -9.23 -11.73 11.44
CA PRO A 48 -9.92 -12.81 10.74
C PRO A 48 -8.94 -13.92 10.35
N GLU A 49 -9.43 -15.14 10.31
CA GLU A 49 -8.67 -16.29 9.83
C GLU A 49 -8.51 -16.26 8.30
N GLY A 50 -7.42 -16.87 7.79
CA GLY A 50 -6.91 -16.80 6.41
C GLY A 50 -7.92 -16.40 5.32
N GLN A 51 -8.87 -17.28 5.00
CA GLN A 51 -9.86 -17.04 3.94
C GLN A 51 -10.69 -15.76 4.15
N ARG A 52 -11.05 -15.44 5.40
CA ARG A 52 -11.80 -14.23 5.74
C ARG A 52 -10.92 -12.98 5.61
N ARG A 53 -9.63 -13.07 6.00
CA ARG A 53 -8.67 -11.99 5.79
C ARG A 53 -8.51 -11.68 4.30
N ASP A 54 -8.38 -12.72 3.48
CA ASP A 54 -8.22 -12.57 2.03
C ASP A 54 -9.48 -11.95 1.42
N ALA A 55 -10.67 -12.42 1.79
CA ALA A 55 -11.93 -11.84 1.34
C ALA A 55 -12.07 -10.35 1.72
N ILE A 56 -11.62 -9.95 2.91
CA ILE A 56 -11.62 -8.54 3.32
C ILE A 56 -10.61 -7.72 2.52
N ASN A 57 -9.42 -8.26 2.25
CA ASN A 57 -8.42 -7.60 1.40
C ASN A 57 -8.95 -7.39 -0.02
N ASP A 58 -9.61 -8.40 -0.58
CA ASP A 58 -10.20 -8.34 -1.92
C ASP A 58 -11.36 -7.33 -1.97
N ALA A 59 -12.25 -7.35 -0.97
CA ALA A 59 -13.33 -6.37 -0.86
C ALA A 59 -12.79 -4.95 -0.70
N TYR A 60 -11.73 -4.76 0.09
CA TYR A 60 -11.07 -3.47 0.23
C TYR A 60 -10.47 -3.01 -1.11
N ALA A 61 -9.75 -3.87 -1.82
CA ALA A 61 -9.21 -3.55 -3.14
C ALA A 61 -10.33 -3.20 -4.15
N ARG A 62 -11.48 -3.87 -4.07
CA ARG A 62 -12.61 -3.64 -4.97
C ARG A 62 -13.35 -2.34 -4.69
N PHE A 63 -13.67 -2.06 -3.44
CA PHE A 63 -14.55 -0.93 -3.07
C PHE A 63 -13.78 0.34 -2.70
N VAL A 64 -12.53 0.21 -2.26
CA VAL A 64 -11.67 1.33 -1.83
C VAL A 64 -10.45 1.46 -2.73
N GLY A 65 -9.96 0.36 -3.29
CA GLY A 65 -8.73 0.31 -4.08
C GLY A 65 -8.79 1.02 -5.44
N GLN A 66 -9.93 1.54 -5.88
CA GLN A 66 -9.99 2.45 -7.03
C GLN A 66 -9.29 3.79 -6.75
N ASP A 67 -9.19 4.22 -5.49
CA ASP A 67 -8.36 5.38 -5.09
C ASP A 67 -6.94 4.98 -4.64
N ALA A 68 -6.73 3.73 -4.23
CA ALA A 68 -5.42 3.22 -3.77
C ALA A 68 -4.52 2.68 -4.89
N ALA A 69 -5.02 2.59 -6.14
CA ALA A 69 -4.21 2.29 -7.32
C ALA A 69 -3.08 3.32 -7.55
N SER A 70 -3.06 4.45 -6.82
CA SER A 70 -1.93 5.39 -6.75
C SER A 70 -0.70 4.92 -5.95
N THR A 71 -0.66 3.68 -5.45
CA THR A 71 0.57 3.10 -4.84
C THR A 71 1.34 2.16 -5.75
N ALA A 72 0.83 1.84 -6.94
CA ALA A 72 1.71 1.39 -8.01
C ALA A 72 2.59 2.57 -8.44
N PRO A 73 3.89 2.38 -8.73
CA PRO A 73 4.64 3.39 -9.48
C PRO A 73 3.81 3.73 -10.71
N ILE A 74 3.51 5.01 -10.96
CA ILE A 74 2.81 5.40 -12.19
C ILE A 74 3.66 4.90 -13.36
N ARG A 75 3.21 3.84 -14.05
CA ARG A 75 4.07 3.11 -14.99
C ARG A 75 4.01 3.70 -16.38
N ASP A 76 2.91 4.36 -16.73
CA ASP A 76 2.60 4.67 -18.12
C ASP A 76 2.31 6.15 -18.36
N ALA A 77 2.91 6.70 -19.41
CA ALA A 77 2.79 8.11 -19.78
C ALA A 77 1.33 8.52 -20.09
N ASP A 78 0.49 7.58 -20.50
CA ASP A 78 -0.93 7.80 -20.78
C ASP A 78 -1.77 7.98 -19.52
N GLU A 79 -1.38 7.34 -18.41
CA GLU A 79 -2.04 7.54 -17.11
C GLU A 79 -1.69 8.92 -16.54
N ILE A 80 -0.42 9.32 -16.62
CA ILE A 80 0.03 10.67 -16.23
C ILE A 80 -0.70 11.74 -17.05
N ARG A 81 -0.83 11.54 -18.37
CA ARG A 81 -1.54 12.46 -19.27
C ARG A 81 -2.98 12.68 -18.80
N LYS A 82 -3.73 11.61 -18.54
CA LYS A 82 -5.15 11.71 -18.12
C LYS A 82 -5.32 12.47 -16.80
N LEU A 83 -4.41 12.29 -15.85
CA LEU A 83 -4.45 13.02 -14.58
C LEU A 83 -4.11 14.51 -14.77
N LEU A 84 -3.14 14.83 -15.62
CA LEU A 84 -2.77 16.22 -15.90
C LEU A 84 -3.87 16.97 -16.65
N GLU A 85 -4.58 16.31 -17.56
CA GLU A 85 -5.71 16.89 -18.30
C GLU A 85 -6.92 17.24 -17.39
N GLN A 86 -6.99 16.70 -16.17
CA GLN A 86 -8.03 17.02 -15.19
C GLN A 86 -7.73 18.28 -14.37
N ILE A 87 -6.52 18.85 -14.46
CA ILE A 87 -6.14 20.03 -13.69
C ILE A 87 -6.62 21.29 -14.42
N ASP A 88 -7.53 22.01 -13.79
CA ASP A 88 -8.08 23.25 -14.34
C ASP A 88 -6.98 24.31 -14.51
N GLY A 89 -6.95 24.97 -15.68
CA GLY A 89 -5.94 25.95 -16.06
C GLY A 89 -4.64 25.39 -16.64
N LEU A 90 -4.45 24.06 -16.72
CA LEU A 90 -3.26 23.46 -17.34
C LEU A 90 -3.44 23.35 -18.86
N LYS A 91 -2.55 23.98 -19.65
CA LYS A 91 -2.67 23.96 -21.11
C LYS A 91 -2.02 22.69 -21.69
N PRO A 92 -2.45 22.23 -22.87
CA PRO A 92 -1.82 21.07 -23.54
C PRO A 92 -0.30 21.20 -23.77
N ALA A 93 0.18 22.44 -23.95
CA ALA A 93 1.61 22.73 -24.05
C ALA A 93 2.38 22.47 -22.75
N ASP A 94 1.77 22.79 -21.60
CA ASP A 94 2.35 22.58 -20.27
C ASP A 94 2.42 21.07 -19.95
N VAL A 95 1.37 20.32 -20.31
CA VAL A 95 1.35 18.85 -20.22
C VAL A 95 2.47 18.23 -21.05
N THR A 96 2.68 18.71 -22.27
CA THR A 96 3.73 18.21 -23.18
C THR A 96 5.14 18.48 -22.63
N ALA A 97 5.36 19.68 -22.07
CA ALA A 97 6.62 20.03 -21.44
C ALA A 97 6.90 19.14 -20.21
N LEU A 98 5.91 18.94 -19.34
CA LEU A 98 6.02 18.09 -18.15
C LEU A 98 6.31 16.62 -18.51
N LEU A 99 5.59 16.07 -19.49
CA LEU A 99 5.82 14.69 -19.94
C LEU A 99 7.23 14.50 -20.53
N SER A 100 7.76 15.50 -21.23
CA SER A 100 9.12 15.47 -21.79
C SER A 100 10.19 15.42 -20.69
N VAL A 101 10.01 16.22 -19.64
CA VAL A 101 10.91 16.24 -18.47
C VAL A 101 10.86 14.91 -17.71
N ILE A 102 9.67 14.38 -17.46
CA ILE A 102 9.49 13.08 -16.76
C ILE A 102 10.16 11.94 -17.55
N LYS A 103 9.97 11.90 -18.87
CA LYS A 103 10.60 10.90 -19.74
C LYS A 103 12.12 10.97 -19.70
N GLY A 104 12.68 12.19 -19.67
CA GLY A 104 14.13 12.40 -19.50
C GLY A 104 14.67 11.81 -18.20
N PHE A 105 13.98 12.04 -17.08
CA PHE A 105 14.36 11.45 -15.79
C PHE A 105 14.22 9.93 -15.74
N GLN A 106 13.14 9.38 -16.31
CA GLN A 106 12.97 7.91 -16.39
C GLN A 106 14.09 7.26 -17.19
N GLN A 107 14.49 7.87 -18.32
CA GLN A 107 15.60 7.36 -19.13
C GLN A 107 16.94 7.44 -18.39
N ALA A 108 17.22 8.54 -17.69
CA ALA A 108 18.42 8.68 -16.88
C ALA A 108 18.48 7.65 -15.73
N ASN A 109 17.36 7.42 -15.06
CA ASN A 109 17.26 6.42 -13.98
C ASN A 109 17.35 4.98 -14.50
N SER A 110 16.83 4.70 -15.70
CA SER A 110 16.91 3.37 -16.33
C SER A 110 18.30 3.06 -16.85
N ALA A 111 19.09 4.08 -17.21
CA ALA A 111 20.46 3.95 -17.69
C ALA A 111 21.48 3.73 -16.55
N GLN A 112 21.05 3.80 -15.29
CA GLN A 112 21.91 3.55 -14.13
C GLN A 112 21.82 2.06 -13.77
N PRO A 113 22.83 1.23 -14.07
CA PRO A 113 22.83 -0.16 -13.62
C PRO A 113 22.79 -0.17 -12.09
N GLU A 114 21.84 -0.91 -11.53
CA GLU A 114 21.82 -1.26 -10.12
C GLU A 114 23.23 -1.73 -9.73
N GLN A 115 23.89 -0.98 -8.84
CA GLN A 115 25.06 -1.50 -8.14
C GLN A 115 24.56 -2.67 -7.29
N VAL A 116 24.61 -3.87 -7.86
CA VAL A 116 24.53 -5.15 -7.15
C VAL A 116 25.64 -5.12 -6.11
N ARG A 117 25.30 -4.75 -4.87
CA ARG A 117 26.15 -5.04 -3.73
C ARG A 117 26.05 -6.55 -3.49
N PRO A 118 27.17 -7.29 -3.54
CA PRO A 118 27.14 -8.72 -3.29
C PRO A 118 26.66 -8.97 -1.85
N ARG A 119 25.69 -9.87 -1.77
CA ARG A 119 25.07 -10.40 -0.57
C ARG A 119 26.04 -11.40 0.06
N ASP A 120 26.95 -10.94 0.91
CA ASP A 120 27.72 -11.83 1.78
C ASP A 120 28.18 -11.10 3.04
N GLN A 121 27.43 -11.28 4.12
CA GLN A 121 27.89 -11.41 5.50
C GLN A 121 26.65 -11.48 6.42
N SER A 122 26.08 -12.68 6.49
CA SER A 122 25.32 -13.08 7.67
C SER A 122 26.31 -13.28 8.82
N GLU A 123 26.56 -12.23 9.62
CA GLU A 123 27.19 -12.43 10.93
C GLU A 123 26.12 -12.88 11.92
N LEU A 124 26.11 -14.19 12.19
CA LEU A 124 25.46 -14.81 13.33
C LEU A 124 26.00 -14.14 14.60
N ALA A 125 25.12 -13.48 15.35
CA ALA A 125 25.46 -12.90 16.65
C ALA A 125 25.89 -14.01 17.62
N ILE A 126 27.21 -14.16 17.82
CA ILE A 126 27.76 -14.93 18.93
C ILE A 126 27.61 -14.07 20.19
N PRO A 127 26.91 -14.53 21.25
CA PRO A 127 26.84 -13.79 22.51
C PRO A 127 28.24 -13.75 23.15
N ARG A 128 28.83 -12.57 23.20
CA ARG A 128 30.09 -12.32 23.92
C ARG A 128 29.83 -12.42 25.43
N ARG A 129 30.29 -13.52 26.05
CA ARG A 129 30.37 -13.65 27.51
C ARG A 129 31.44 -12.70 28.05
N GLU A 130 31.07 -11.78 28.92
CA GLU A 130 32.03 -11.05 29.75
C GLU A 130 32.41 -11.92 30.96
N PRO A 131 33.72 -12.09 31.27
CA PRO A 131 34.15 -12.78 32.48
C PRO A 131 33.97 -11.90 33.72
N SER A 132 33.36 -12.47 34.77
CA SER A 132 33.24 -11.85 36.09
C SER A 132 34.63 -11.54 36.68
N PRO A 133 34.87 -10.34 37.23
CA PRO A 133 36.05 -10.10 38.04
C PRO A 133 35.84 -10.70 39.44
N SER A 134 36.58 -11.76 39.75
CA SER A 134 36.93 -12.10 41.13
C SER A 134 38.16 -11.30 41.55
N ARG A 135 38.01 -10.44 42.56
CA ARG A 135 38.85 -10.30 43.77
C ARG A 135 38.74 -8.91 44.36
#